data_AF-A0A933K3C2-F1
#
_entry.id   AF-A0A933K3C2-F1
#
_cell.length_a   1.000
_cell.length_b   1.000
_cell.length_c   1.000
_cell.angle_alpha   90.00
_cell.angle_beta   90.00
_cell.angle_gamma   90.00
#
_symmetry.space_group_name_H-M   'P 1'
#
loop_
_entity.id
_entity.type
_entity.pdbx_description
1 polymer ?
#
loop_
_entity_poly.entity_id
_entity_poly.type
_entity_poly.pdbx_seq_one_letter_code
_entity_poly.pdbx_strand_id
1 'polypeptide(L)' 'TYVSRLNRISYRLSHLEVLSRFGDAIVHHQPMDSPVMGDYAYLVLTPDQKTRQEIAEAITASV' A
#
# COMPACT_ATOMS: atom_id res chain seq x y z
N THR A 1 8.94 -3.11 3.50
CA THR A 1 8.91 -2.11 2.40
C THR A 1 7.92 -1.03 2.76
N TYR A 2 8.28 0.22 2.47
CA TYR A 2 7.38 1.36 2.63
C TYR A 2 6.74 1.67 1.29
N VAL A 3 5.41 1.77 1.26
CA VAL A 3 4.64 2.11 0.06
C VAL A 3 3.54 3.09 0.42
N SER A 4 3.19 3.95 -0.52
CA SER A 4 2.19 4.99 -0.32
C SER A 4 1.16 5.03 -1.43
N ARG A 5 0.02 5.65 -1.10
CA ARG A 5 -1.15 5.79 -1.94
C ARG A 5 -1.56 7.26 -2.00
N LEU A 6 -2.10 7.67 -3.13
CA LEU A 6 -2.70 8.99 -3.38
C LEU A 6 -4.21 8.82 -3.52
N ASN A 7 -5.00 9.57 -2.79
CA ASN A 7 -6.47 9.47 -2.78
C ASN A 7 -7.10 9.80 -4.14
N ARG A 8 -6.43 10.63 -4.94
CA ARG A 8 -6.90 11.05 -6.27
C ARG A 8 -6.71 10.02 -7.38
N ILE A 9 -6.03 8.90 -7.12
CA ILE A 9 -5.74 7.89 -8.14
C ILE A 9 -6.74 6.73 -8.02
N SER A 10 -7.21 6.23 -9.16
CA SER A 10 -8.05 5.04 -9.24
C SER A 10 -7.18 3.79 -9.27
N TYR A 11 -7.20 3.01 -8.20
CA TYR A 11 -6.42 1.78 -8.08
C TYR A 11 -7.28 0.56 -8.41
N ARG A 12 -6.62 -0.55 -8.78
CA ARG A 12 -7.29 -1.84 -8.98
C ARG A 12 -8.00 -2.34 -7.72
N LEU A 13 -7.41 -2.08 -6.54
CA LEU A 13 -8.00 -2.43 -5.24
C LEU A 13 -8.28 -1.17 -4.43
N SER A 14 -9.46 -1.12 -3.81
CA SER A 14 -9.78 -0.14 -2.78
C SER A 14 -8.88 -0.31 -1.55
N HIS A 15 -8.83 0.71 -0.70
CA HIS A 15 -8.07 0.64 0.56
C HIS A 15 -8.52 -0.54 1.43
N LEU A 16 -9.84 -0.76 1.53
CA LEU A 16 -10.41 -1.85 2.31
C LEU A 16 -10.06 -3.22 1.73
N GLU A 17 -10.07 -3.38 0.41
CA GLU A 17 -9.67 -4.64 -0.23
C GLU A 17 -8.17 -4.94 -0.03
N VAL A 18 -7.31 -3.91 -0.04
CA VAL A 18 -5.88 -4.07 0.29
C VAL A 18 -5.72 -4.59 1.72
N LEU A 19 -6.37 -3.95 2.70
CA LEU A 19 -6.28 -4.38 4.10
C LEU A 19 -6.88 -5.77 4.32
N SER A 20 -8.02 -6.07 3.68
CA SER A 20 -8.66 -7.38 3.80
C SER A 20 -7.82 -8.50 3.18
N ARG A 21 -7.08 -8.23 2.10
CA ARG A 21 -6.31 -9.25 1.38
C ARG A 21 -4.89 -9.42 1.93
N PHE A 22 -4.28 -8.34 2.42
CA PHE A 22 -2.87 -8.32 2.77
C PHE A 22 -2.59 -7.85 4.22
N GLY A 23 -3.62 -7.74 5.06
CA GLY A 23 -3.52 -7.24 6.43
C GLY A 23 -2.44 -7.95 7.26
N ASP A 24 -2.29 -9.26 7.11
CA ASP A 24 -1.28 -10.05 7.82
C ASP A 24 0.17 -9.63 7.50
N ALA A 25 0.41 -9.05 6.33
CA ALA A 25 1.71 -8.55 5.91
C ALA A 25 1.87 -7.03 6.10
N ILE A 26 0.80 -6.31 6.44
CA ILE A 26 0.81 -4.86 6.68
C ILE A 26 0.87 -4.63 8.18
N VAL A 27 2.07 -4.40 8.69
CA VAL A 27 2.30 -4.25 10.14
C VAL A 27 2.02 -2.85 10.67
N HIS A 28 1.95 -1.85 9.79
CA HIS A 28 1.58 -0.49 10.12
C HIS A 28 0.98 0.21 8.92
N HIS A 29 -0.02 1.05 9.13
CA HIS A 29 -0.60 1.88 8.08
C HIS A 29 -1.23 3.14 8.67
N GLN A 30 -1.14 4.27 7.95
CA GLN A 30 -1.64 5.56 8.46
C GLN A 30 -1.90 6.57 7.33
N PRO A 31 -2.84 7.52 7.53
CA PRO A 31 -2.92 8.73 6.72
C PRO A 31 -1.61 9.52 6.78
N MET A 32 -1.31 10.22 5.69
CA MET A 32 -0.21 11.16 5.60
C MET A 32 -0.71 12.50 5.11
N ASP A 33 -0.13 13.57 5.64
CA ASP A 33 -0.31 14.93 5.12
C ASP A 33 1.01 15.39 4.50
N SER A 34 1.37 14.77 3.36
CA SER A 34 2.63 15.06 2.68
C SER A 34 2.46 15.04 1.16
N PRO A 35 2.73 16.17 0.48
CA PRO A 35 2.64 16.24 -0.98
C PRO A 35 3.71 15.40 -1.70
N VAL A 36 4.77 15.00 -1.00
CA VAL A 36 5.88 14.21 -1.55
C VAL A 36 5.70 12.73 -1.26
N MET A 37 5.30 12.38 -0.04
CA MET A 37 5.18 10.97 0.37
C MET A 37 3.83 10.37 -0.03
N GLY A 38 2.79 11.18 -0.26
CA GLY A 38 1.44 10.76 -0.61
C GLY A 38 0.44 10.97 0.51
N ASP A 39 -0.78 10.48 0.32
CA ASP A 39 -1.91 10.72 1.23
C ASP A 39 -2.08 9.62 2.28
N TYR A 40 -1.51 8.43 2.04
CA TYR A 40 -1.62 7.28 2.93
C TYR A 40 -0.42 6.34 2.79
N ALA A 41 0.10 5.83 3.90
CA ALA A 41 1.28 4.96 3.94
C ALA A 41 1.00 3.58 4.52
N TYR A 42 1.80 2.62 4.07
CA TYR A 42 1.80 1.25 4.56
C TYR A 42 3.25 0.77 4.77
N LEU A 43 3.47 0.09 5.88
CA LEU A 43 4.68 -0.66 6.15
C LEU A 43 4.38 -2.14 5.99
N VAL A 44 5.01 -2.73 4.99
CA VAL A 44 4.85 -4.15 4.65
C VAL A 44 6.02 -4.95 5.21
N LEU A 45 5.72 -5.99 5.98
CA LEU A 45 6.67 -6.96 6.50
C LEU A 45 6.31 -8.34 5.98
N THR A 46 7.09 -8.83 5.03
CA THR A 46 7.00 -10.21 4.54
C THR A 46 8.41 -10.69 4.16
N PRO A 47 8.76 -11.96 4.43
CA PRO A 47 10.02 -12.52 3.94
C PRO A 47 9.97 -12.81 2.43
N ASP A 48 8.79 -13.03 1.86
CA ASP A 48 8.64 -13.43 0.46
C ASP A 48 8.69 -12.24 -0.50
N GLN A 49 9.58 -12.29 -1.49
CA GLN A 49 9.77 -11.21 -2.45
C GLN A 49 8.57 -11.06 -3.39
N LYS A 50 7.94 -12.17 -3.81
CA LYS A 50 6.82 -12.13 -4.75
C LYS A 50 5.58 -11.51 -4.11
N THR A 51 5.26 -11.91 -2.88
CA THR A 51 4.20 -11.32 -2.05
C THR A 51 4.47 -9.84 -1.82
N ARG A 52 5.71 -9.46 -1.50
CA ARG A 52 6.09 -8.05 -1.33
C ARG A 52 5.80 -7.22 -2.58
N GLN A 53 6.10 -7.77 -3.75
CA GLN A 53 5.87 -7.10 -5.02
C GLN A 53 4.38 -7.03 -5.37
N GLU A 54 3.63 -8.10 -5.17
CA GLU A 54 2.17 -8.10 -5.36
C GLU A 54 1.48 -7.05 -4.46
N ILE A 55 1.91 -6.95 -3.20
CA ILE A 55 1.39 -5.95 -2.26
C ILE A 55 1.75 -4.53 -2.73
N ALA A 56 2.99 -4.31 -3.16
CA ALA A 56 3.43 -3.02 -3.67
C ALA A 56 2.59 -2.59 -4.88
N GLU A 57 2.41 -3.47 -5.86
CA GLU A 57 1.58 -3.24 -7.06
C GLU A 57 0.10 -3.02 -6.73
N ALA A 58 -0.41 -3.63 -5.66
CA ALA A 58 -1.77 -3.40 -5.19
C ALA A 58 -1.96 -2.02 -4.52
N ILE A 59 -0.91 -1.50 -3.88
CA ILE A 59 -0.95 -0.24 -3.10
C ILE A 59 -0.57 0.97 -3.96
N THR A 60 0.39 0.81 -4.87
CA THR A 60 0.85 1.86 -5.77
C THR A 60 0.12 1.76 -7.10
N ALA A 61 -0.16 2.89 -7.74
CA ALA A 61 -0.69 2.86 -9.09
C ALA A 61 0.48 2.53 -10.02
N SER A 62 0.28 1.56 -10.91
CA SER A 62 1.16 1.42 -12.07
C SER A 62 1.14 2.74 -12.82
N VAL A 63 2.23 3.49 -12.76
CA VAL A 63 2.48 4.62 -13.66
C VAL A 63 2.79 4.07 -15.04
#